data_AF-A0A5E8A254-F1
#
_entry.id   AF-A0A5E8A254-F1
#
_cell.length_a   1.000
_cell.length_b   1.000
_cell.length_c   1.000
_cell.angle_alpha   90.00
_cell.angle_beta   90.00
_cell.angle_gamma   90.00
#
_symmetry.space_group_name_H-M   'P 1'
#
loop_
_entity.id
_entity.type
_entity.pdbx_description
1 polymer ?
#
loop_
_entity_poly.entity_id
_entity_poly.type
_entity_poly.pdbx_seq_one_letter_code
_entity_poly.pdbx_strand_id
1 'polypeptide(L)'
;MKKNIAAISILSVFVLLLSCGPATKDTSENKAAESATQKQMIVYGVNTCDHCINFRKKMDSLNIKYTFYDVDADQDKADEMLRKLEAARFMGNISLPVVDIEGRVLVSPELPQVLAFVKR
;
A
#
# COMPACT_ATOMS: atom_id res chain seq x y z
N MET A 1 51.08 34.87 -46.96
CA MET A 1 50.92 34.33 -45.58
C MET A 1 50.27 32.95 -45.73
N LYS A 2 50.98 31.81 -45.81
CA LYS A 2 51.44 30.90 -44.71
C LYS A 2 50.28 30.64 -43.71
N LYS A 3 49.71 29.45 -43.49
CA LYS A 3 50.18 28.03 -43.45
C LYS A 3 48.95 27.09 -43.65
N ASN A 4 48.95 26.09 -44.53
CA ASN A 4 49.35 24.67 -44.38
C ASN A 4 48.53 23.80 -43.39
N ILE A 5 47.71 22.92 -43.98
CA ILE A 5 47.50 21.47 -43.77
C ILE A 5 48.10 20.81 -42.50
N ALA A 6 47.22 20.10 -41.77
CA ALA A 6 47.39 18.87 -40.94
C ALA A 6 46.38 18.97 -39.77
N ALA A 7 45.70 17.93 -39.26
CA ALA A 7 45.99 16.52 -39.24
C ALA A 7 44.68 15.71 -39.14
N ILE A 8 44.63 14.64 -39.92
CA ILE A 8 43.79 13.47 -39.69
C ILE A 8 44.35 12.78 -38.46
N SER A 9 43.57 12.67 -37.39
CA SER A 9 43.88 11.80 -36.25
C SER A 9 42.70 10.86 -36.02
N ILE A 10 42.54 9.94 -36.97
CA ILE A 10 41.81 8.69 -36.78
C ILE A 10 42.65 7.84 -35.83
N LEU A 11 42.44 7.98 -34.51
CA LEU A 11 42.95 7.02 -33.54
C LEU A 11 42.22 7.11 -32.20
N SER A 12 41.03 6.52 -32.15
CA SER A 12 40.40 5.95 -30.94
C SER A 12 39.19 5.15 -31.44
N VAL A 13 39.40 3.99 -32.05
CA VAL A 13 39.46 2.70 -31.33
C VAL A 13 38.44 2.68 -30.19
N PHE A 14 37.16 2.61 -30.53
CA PHE A 14 36.11 2.10 -29.65
C PHE A 14 35.20 1.14 -30.41
N VAL A 15 35.84 0.18 -31.08
CA VAL A 15 35.23 -1.12 -31.37
C VAL A 15 36.07 -2.14 -30.61
N LEU A 16 35.55 -2.58 -29.47
CA LEU A 16 35.82 -3.90 -28.91
C LEU A 16 34.61 -4.31 -28.05
N LEU A 17 33.83 -5.18 -28.67
CA LEU A 17 32.85 -6.07 -28.09
C LEU A 17 33.47 -6.91 -26.95
N LEU A 18 32.77 -7.00 -25.81
CA LEU A 18 32.82 -8.09 -24.80
C LEU A 18 31.81 -7.72 -23.68
N SER A 19 30.53 -8.10 -23.78
CA SER A 19 29.92 -9.39 -23.41
C SER A 19 29.92 -9.72 -21.91
N CYS A 20 28.78 -9.45 -21.22
CA CYS A 20 28.18 -10.37 -20.25
C CYS A 20 26.71 -9.95 -20.00
N GLY A 21 25.77 -10.88 -20.21
CA GLY A 21 24.34 -10.62 -20.04
C GLY A 21 23.87 -10.73 -18.57
N PRO A 22 22.55 -10.56 -18.35
CA PRO A 22 21.83 -11.55 -17.57
C PRO A 22 20.63 -12.10 -18.35
N ALA A 23 20.45 -13.41 -18.23
CA ALA A 23 19.25 -14.11 -18.65
C ALA A 23 18.08 -13.68 -17.76
N THR A 24 17.14 -12.89 -18.29
CA THR A 24 15.82 -12.75 -17.65
C THR A 24 14.96 -13.94 -18.07
N LYS A 25 15.11 -15.04 -17.32
CA LYS A 25 13.99 -15.95 -17.09
C LYS A 25 13.03 -15.21 -16.17
N ASP A 26 12.05 -14.52 -16.73
CA ASP A 26 10.84 -14.21 -16.00
C ASP A 26 9.69 -14.35 -16.99
N THR A 27 9.12 -15.55 -16.99
CA THR A 27 7.67 -15.72 -17.16
C THR A 27 7.02 -14.88 -16.06
N SER A 28 6.93 -13.57 -16.29
CA SER A 28 6.03 -12.72 -15.54
C SER A 28 4.67 -12.98 -16.14
N GLU A 29 4.00 -13.97 -15.53
CA GLU A 29 2.59 -14.21 -15.69
C GLU A 29 1.86 -12.87 -15.59
N ASN A 30 1.18 -12.53 -16.69
CA ASN A 30 0.22 -11.45 -16.74
C ASN A 30 -0.82 -11.66 -15.63
N LYS A 31 -0.61 -11.04 -14.47
CA LYS A 31 -1.66 -10.73 -13.50
C LYS A 31 -1.69 -9.24 -13.20
N ALA A 32 -1.69 -8.46 -14.27
CA ALA A 32 -1.99 -7.03 -14.27
C ALA A 32 -3.28 -6.79 -15.07
N ALA A 33 -4.37 -7.46 -14.69
CA ALA A 33 -5.70 -7.20 -15.25
C ALA A 33 -6.83 -7.73 -14.35
N GLU A 34 -6.77 -7.44 -13.04
CA GLU A 34 -7.98 -7.38 -12.21
C GLU A 34 -7.74 -6.48 -10.98
N SER A 35 -7.40 -5.23 -11.23
CA SER A 35 -7.57 -4.17 -10.22
C SER A 35 -8.87 -3.45 -10.56
N ALA A 36 -9.99 -4.13 -10.33
CA ALA A 36 -11.17 -3.41 -9.88
C ALA A 36 -10.73 -2.71 -8.60
N THR A 37 -10.87 -1.40 -8.55
CA THR A 37 -10.38 -0.50 -7.50
C THR A 37 -10.97 -0.90 -6.13
N GLN A 38 -10.37 -1.91 -5.49
CA GLN A 38 -10.76 -2.32 -4.15
C GLN A 38 -10.33 -1.20 -3.22
N LYS A 39 -11.33 -0.55 -2.63
CA LYS A 39 -11.14 0.55 -1.69
C LYS A 39 -10.14 0.14 -0.62
N GLN A 40 -9.13 0.97 -0.41
CA GLN A 40 -8.15 0.72 0.64
C GLN A 40 -8.87 0.78 1.99
N MET A 41 -8.90 -0.36 2.68
CA MET A 41 -9.48 -0.48 4.02
C MET A 41 -8.38 -0.80 5.03
N ILE A 42 -8.33 -0.01 6.10
CA ILE A 42 -7.43 -0.18 7.22
C ILE A 42 -8.25 -0.43 8.47
N VAL A 43 -7.85 -1.41 9.27
CA VAL A 43 -8.46 -1.73 10.56
C VAL A 43 -7.40 -1.54 11.63
N TYR A 44 -7.59 -0.54 12.48
CA TYR A 44 -6.79 -0.32 13.69
C TYR A 44 -7.46 -1.06 14.85
N GLY A 45 -6.70 -1.88 15.55
CA GLY A 45 -7.20 -2.63 16.70
C GLY A 45 -6.07 -3.18 17.54
N VAL A 46 -6.39 -4.14 18.39
CA VAL A 46 -5.41 -4.85 19.23
C VAL A 46 -5.58 -6.34 19.03
N ASN A 47 -4.49 -7.10 18.97
CA ASN A 47 -4.55 -8.54 18.71
C ASN A 47 -5.21 -9.35 19.82
N THR A 48 -5.19 -8.86 21.06
CA THR A 48 -5.76 -9.50 22.25
C THR A 48 -7.19 -9.04 22.58
N CYS A 49 -7.79 -8.18 21.74
CA CYS A 49 -9.16 -7.71 21.95
C CYS A 49 -10.17 -8.61 21.25
N ASP A 50 -11.07 -9.25 22.02
CA ASP A 50 -12.11 -10.15 21.49
C ASP A 50 -12.99 -9.49 20.43
N HIS A 51 -13.37 -8.23 20.62
CA HIS A 51 -14.15 -7.48 19.64
C HIS A 51 -13.39 -7.31 18.31
N CYS A 52 -12.10 -6.99 18.36
CA CYS A 52 -11.26 -6.87 17.15
C CYS A 52 -11.10 -8.22 16.44
N ILE A 53 -10.83 -9.29 17.20
CA ILE A 53 -10.69 -10.65 16.65
C ILE A 53 -11.98 -11.07 15.96
N ASN A 54 -13.13 -10.88 16.60
CA ASN A 54 -14.44 -11.25 16.05
C ASN A 54 -14.79 -10.44 14.81
N PHE A 55 -14.47 -9.14 14.81
CA PHE A 55 -14.68 -8.28 13.66
C PHE A 55 -13.82 -8.74 12.47
N ARG A 56 -12.52 -9.00 12.67
CA ARG A 56 -11.63 -9.52 11.63
C ARG A 56 -12.11 -10.84 11.04
N LYS A 57 -12.47 -11.81 11.90
CA LYS A 57 -13.02 -13.11 11.46
C LYS A 57 -14.24 -12.95 10.55
N LYS A 58 -15.14 -12.01 10.89
CA LYS A 58 -16.31 -11.69 10.05
C LYS A 58 -15.88 -11.13 8.70
N MET A 59 -14.95 -10.19 8.68
CA MET A 59 -14.41 -9.58 7.44
C MET A 59 -13.73 -10.64 6.54
N ASP A 60 -12.91 -11.50 7.15
CA ASP A 60 -12.20 -12.59 6.46
C ASP A 60 -13.18 -13.59 5.86
N SER A 61 -14.25 -13.94 6.58
CA SER A 61 -15.30 -14.86 6.10
C SER A 61 -16.03 -14.35 4.86
N LEU A 62 -16.06 -13.02 4.66
CA LEU A 62 -16.65 -12.36 3.51
C LEU A 62 -15.62 -12.04 2.41
N ASN A 63 -14.37 -12.50 2.56
CA ASN A 63 -13.25 -12.23 1.66
C ASN A 63 -13.00 -10.73 1.43
N ILE A 64 -13.33 -9.88 2.41
CA ILE A 64 -13.07 -8.44 2.32
C ILE A 64 -11.58 -8.22 2.58
N LYS A 65 -10.92 -7.51 1.67
CA LYS A 65 -9.51 -7.16 1.82
C LYS A 65 -9.37 -5.94 2.71
N TYR A 66 -8.49 -6.03 3.69
CA TYR A 66 -8.11 -4.93 4.57
C TYR A 66 -6.67 -5.13 5.07
N THR A 67 -6.07 -4.06 5.56
CA THR A 67 -4.82 -4.11 6.32
C THR A 67 -5.14 -3.96 7.80
N PHE A 68 -4.61 -4.84 8.65
CA PHE A 68 -4.75 -4.72 10.10
C PHE A 68 -3.48 -4.12 10.70
N TYR A 69 -3.64 -3.12 11.57
CA TYR A 69 -2.56 -2.61 12.40
C TYR A 69 -2.91 -2.80 13.88
N ASP A 70 -1.97 -3.40 14.60
CA ASP A 70 -2.04 -3.52 16.06
C ASP A 70 -1.48 -2.25 16.69
N VAL A 71 -2.36 -1.41 17.25
CA VAL A 71 -1.97 -0.11 17.79
C VAL A 71 -1.27 -0.21 19.15
N ASP A 72 -1.31 -1.36 19.82
CA ASP A 72 -0.52 -1.60 21.04
C ASP A 72 0.92 -1.99 20.71
N ALA A 73 1.15 -2.56 19.53
CA ALA A 73 2.47 -2.99 19.07
C ALA A 73 3.17 -1.96 18.17
N ASP A 74 2.40 -1.07 17.53
CA ASP A 74 2.89 -0.08 16.57
C ASP A 74 2.37 1.32 16.92
N GLN A 75 3.22 2.10 17.60
CA GLN A 75 2.89 3.46 18.04
C GLN A 75 2.66 4.42 16.86
N ASP A 76 3.38 4.26 15.75
CA ASP A 76 3.19 5.11 14.58
C ASP A 76 1.78 4.94 14.01
N LYS A 77 1.26 3.71 14.07
CA LYS A 77 -0.12 3.40 13.67
C LYS A 77 -1.16 3.83 14.68
N ALA A 78 -0.85 3.83 15.97
CA ALA A 78 -1.69 4.47 16.98
C ALA A 78 -1.85 5.97 16.70
N ASP A 79 -0.74 6.67 16.44
CA ASP A 79 -0.77 8.10 16.14
C ASP A 79 -1.47 8.39 14.80
N GLU A 80 -1.29 7.52 13.79
CA GLU A 80 -2.02 7.58 12.52
C GLU A 80 -3.53 7.48 12.73
N MET A 81 -3.99 6.53 13.55
CA MET A 81 -5.40 6.38 13.91
C MET A 81 -5.95 7.65 14.59
N LEU A 82 -5.22 8.21 15.55
CA LEU A 82 -5.63 9.43 16.26
C LEU A 82 -5.75 10.63 15.32
N ARG A 83 -4.75 10.85 14.45
CA ARG A 83 -4.80 11.93 13.43
C ARG A 83 -6.00 11.79 12.50
N LYS A 84 -6.34 10.56 12.10
CA LYS A 84 -7.50 10.29 11.24
C LYS A 84 -8.82 10.57 11.96
N LEU A 85 -8.93 10.22 13.23
CA LEU A 85 -10.10 10.55 14.06
C LEU A 85 -10.28 12.05 14.24
N GLU A 86 -9.17 12.77 14.49
CA GLU A 86 -9.16 14.23 14.58
C GLU A 86 -9.59 14.88 13.26
N ALA A 87 -9.03 14.43 12.13
CA ALA A 87 -9.40 14.91 10.80
C ALA A 87 -10.88 14.63 10.45
N ALA A 88 -11.43 13.51 10.93
CA ALA A 88 -12.84 13.17 10.82
C ALA A 88 -13.74 13.98 11.80
N ARG A 89 -13.14 14.81 12.66
CA ARG A 89 -13.81 15.57 13.74
C ARG A 89 -14.66 14.66 14.64
N PHE A 90 -14.16 13.46 14.90
CA PHE A 90 -14.86 12.52 15.78
C PHE A 90 -14.91 13.07 17.21
N MET A 91 -16.11 13.15 17.77
CA MET A 91 -16.34 13.55 19.16
C MET A 91 -17.00 12.38 19.89
N GLY A 92 -16.28 11.76 20.82
CA GLY A 92 -16.77 10.62 21.58
C GLY A 92 -15.66 9.75 22.14
N ASN A 93 -16.04 8.65 22.78
CA ASN A 93 -15.10 7.65 23.25
C ASN A 93 -14.57 6.83 22.08
N ILE A 94 -13.25 6.69 22.00
CA ILE A 94 -12.61 5.83 20.99
C ILE A 94 -12.71 4.39 21.47
N SER A 95 -13.39 3.55 20.69
CA SER A 95 -13.50 2.12 20.93
C SER A 95 -12.98 1.35 19.73
N LEU A 96 -12.26 0.27 19.99
CA LEU A 96 -11.69 -0.57 18.95
C LEU A 96 -12.69 -1.65 18.48
N PRO A 97 -12.64 -2.07 17.21
CA PRO A 97 -11.72 -1.59 16.17
C PRO A 97 -12.13 -0.24 15.58
N VAL A 98 -11.16 0.55 15.14
CA VAL A 98 -11.38 1.73 14.28
C VAL A 98 -11.11 1.34 12.84
N VAL A 99 -12.05 1.61 11.94
CA VAL A 99 -11.95 1.24 10.53
C VAL A 99 -11.86 2.49 9.69
N ASP A 100 -10.83 2.58 8.86
CA ASP A 100 -10.70 3.62 7.83
C ASP A 100 -10.97 3.00 6.45
N ILE A 101 -11.92 3.60 5.73
CA ILE A 101 -12.29 3.23 4.36
C ILE A 101 -12.14 4.48 3.50
N GLU A 102 -11.01 4.61 2.79
CA GLU A 102 -10.72 5.77 1.93
C GLU A 102 -10.89 7.14 2.62
N GLY A 103 -10.41 7.26 3.87
CA GLY A 103 -10.53 8.47 4.67
C GLY A 103 -11.86 8.62 5.42
N ARG A 104 -12.77 7.63 5.31
CA ARG A 104 -13.97 7.54 6.15
C ARG A 104 -13.65 6.70 7.38
N VAL A 105 -13.57 7.36 8.53
CA VAL A 105 -13.27 6.71 9.81
C VAL A 105 -14.55 6.31 10.52
N LEU A 106 -14.64 5.04 10.92
CA LEU A 106 -15.72 4.46 11.69
C LEU A 106 -15.17 3.90 13.01
N VAL A 107 -15.76 4.28 14.14
CA VAL A 107 -15.34 3.82 15.47
C VAL A 107 -16.25 2.68 15.92
N SER A 108 -15.68 1.52 16.26
CA SER A 108 -16.40 0.31 16.64
C SER A 108 -17.62 0.00 15.74
N PRO A 109 -17.45 -0.07 14.40
CA PRO A 109 -18.58 -0.27 13.51
C PRO A 109 -19.12 -1.69 13.55
N GLU A 110 -20.42 -1.81 13.32
CA GLU A 110 -21.04 -3.09 12.97
C GLU A 110 -20.76 -3.47 11.51
N LEU A 111 -20.70 -4.78 11.23
CA LEU A 111 -20.38 -5.30 9.90
C LEU A 111 -21.24 -4.71 8.76
N PRO A 112 -22.58 -4.54 8.91
CA PRO A 112 -23.40 -3.94 7.86
C PRO A 112 -22.98 -2.52 7.48
N GLN A 113 -22.46 -1.74 8.42
CA GLN A 113 -22.02 -0.36 8.16
C GLN A 113 -20.81 -0.35 7.23
N VAL A 114 -19.86 -1.25 7.48
CA VAL A 114 -18.64 -1.41 6.66
C VAL A 114 -18.99 -1.90 5.26
N LEU A 115 -19.90 -2.88 5.15
CA LEU A 115 -20.35 -3.43 3.87
C LEU A 115 -21.02 -2.40 2.96
N ALA A 116 -21.68 -1.39 3.52
CA ALA A 116 -22.30 -0.30 2.76
C ALA A 116 -21.28 0.52 1.95
N PHE A 117 -20.00 0.49 2.33
CA PHE A 117 -18.91 1.18 1.64
C PHE A 117 -18.15 0.29 0.66
N VAL A 118 -18.09 -1.02 0.92
CA VAL A 118 -17.38 -2.01 0.10
C VAL A 118 -18.15 -2.39 -1.18
N LYS A 119 -19.48 -2.47 -1.11
CA LYS A 119 -20.32 -2.97 -2.23
C LYS A 119 -20.74 -1.91 -3.25
N ARG A 120 -20.07 -0.76 -3.32
CA ARG A 120 -20.42 0.34 -4.24
C ARG A 120 -19.47 0.42 -5.42
#